data_AF-A0A0D2HID7-F1
#
_entry.id   AF-A0A0D2HID7-F1
#
_cell.length_a   1.000
_cell.length_b   1.000
_cell.length_c   1.000
_cell.angle_alpha   90.00
_cell.angle_beta   90.00
_cell.angle_gamma   90.00
#
_symmetry.space_group_name_H-M   'P 1'
#
loop_
_entity.id
_entity.type
_entity.pdbx_description
1 polymer ?
#
loop_
_entity_poly.entity_id
_entity_poly.type
_entity_poly.pdbx_seq_one_letter_code
_entity_poly.pdbx_strand_id
1 'polypeptide(L)'
;MPLARRPKRNTGPWSSLRILNSSSPIITADMHGFIIAAVSSWNADSDAYTEHEKRSIIDSLPPRYRKYELDAEGRLKCPLSVEFVLDDPYIKAAVHKFKRDVSEGCYERSWQNQARKAMQERRDGKFDPYLQEQTEETFGESASNCQGETVDEDVCAQVDSSDGEWGKRRSANRRDTEKGKTTPQTRMAQRRQKSLPGWRRC
;
A
#
# COMPACT_ATOMS: atom_id res chain seq x y z
N MET A 1 -35.71 -26.38 34.65
CA MET A 1 -34.67 -25.34 34.46
C MET A 1 -35.01 -24.55 33.18
N PRO A 2 -35.45 -23.29 33.27
CA PRO A 2 -35.68 -22.47 32.08
C PRO A 2 -34.33 -22.13 31.42
N LEU A 3 -34.22 -22.38 30.11
CA LEU A 3 -33.04 -22.06 29.32
C LEU A 3 -32.88 -20.53 29.23
N ALA A 4 -31.75 -20.02 29.71
CA ALA A 4 -31.38 -18.62 29.57
C ALA A 4 -31.43 -18.22 28.08
N ARG A 5 -32.23 -17.20 27.77
CA ARG A 5 -32.31 -16.65 26.41
C ARG A 5 -30.92 -16.13 26.02
N ARG A 6 -30.31 -16.75 25.01
CA ARG A 6 -29.07 -16.26 24.42
C ARG A 6 -29.29 -14.82 23.94
N PRO A 7 -28.36 -13.89 24.20
CA PRO A 7 -28.50 -12.51 23.77
C PRO A 7 -28.71 -12.46 22.25
N LYS A 8 -29.74 -11.72 21.81
CA LYS A 8 -30.03 -11.49 20.39
C LYS A 8 -28.79 -10.88 19.75
N ARG A 9 -28.17 -11.60 18.80
CA ARG A 9 -27.08 -11.05 17.99
C ARG A 9 -27.59 -9.81 17.26
N ASN A 10 -26.93 -8.66 17.44
CA ASN A 10 -27.28 -7.47 16.70
C ASN A 10 -27.02 -7.76 15.21
N THR A 11 -28.07 -8.07 14.45
CA THR A 11 -27.93 -8.34 13.00
C THR A 11 -28.33 -7.11 12.18
N GLY A 12 -28.50 -5.98 12.86
CA GLY A 12 -28.87 -4.71 12.24
C GLY A 12 -27.81 -4.21 11.26
N PRO A 13 -28.17 -3.24 10.42
CA PRO A 13 -27.25 -2.66 9.43
C PRO A 13 -26.04 -1.97 10.08
N TRP A 14 -26.18 -1.50 11.32
CA TRP A 14 -25.10 -0.91 12.14
C TRP A 14 -24.29 -1.92 12.96
N SER A 15 -24.51 -3.23 12.76
CA SER A 15 -23.75 -4.26 13.47
C SER A 15 -22.30 -4.29 13.01
N SER A 16 -21.38 -4.64 13.91
CA SER A 16 -19.96 -4.80 13.60
C SER A 16 -19.70 -5.79 12.45
N LEU A 17 -20.58 -6.77 12.27
CA LEU A 17 -20.51 -7.73 11.16
C LEU A 17 -20.84 -7.14 9.78
N ARG A 18 -21.64 -6.06 9.72
CA ARG A 18 -22.20 -5.53 8.46
C ARG A 18 -21.74 -4.11 8.15
N ILE A 19 -21.28 -3.36 9.15
CA ILE A 19 -20.98 -1.93 9.02
C ILE A 19 -19.86 -1.64 8.00
N LEU A 20 -18.95 -2.58 7.76
CA LEU A 20 -17.85 -2.43 6.79
C LEU A 20 -18.11 -3.12 5.45
N ASN A 21 -19.33 -3.62 5.21
CA ASN A 21 -19.67 -4.22 3.92
C ASN A 21 -20.06 -3.13 2.92
N SER A 22 -19.92 -3.43 1.63
CA SER A 22 -20.30 -2.56 0.52
C SER A 22 -21.78 -2.10 0.54
N SER A 23 -22.66 -2.85 1.20
CA SER A 23 -24.09 -2.52 1.38
C SER A 23 -24.41 -1.73 2.65
N SER A 24 -23.39 -1.32 3.40
CA SER A 24 -23.56 -0.64 4.69
C SER A 24 -24.12 0.79 4.54
N PRO A 25 -25.00 1.24 5.47
CA PRO A 25 -25.47 2.63 5.49
C PRO A 25 -24.35 3.64 5.83
N ILE A 26 -23.17 3.19 6.26
CA ILE A 26 -22.05 4.10 6.60
C ILE A 26 -21.59 4.94 5.41
N ILE A 27 -21.82 4.47 4.19
CA ILE A 27 -21.44 5.16 2.95
C ILE A 27 -22.21 6.48 2.82
N THR A 28 -23.51 6.49 3.18
CA THR A 28 -24.37 7.67 3.08
C THR A 28 -24.40 8.51 4.35
N ALA A 29 -23.98 7.96 5.50
CA ALA A 29 -23.97 8.65 6.78
C ALA A 29 -22.97 9.82 6.85
N ASP A 30 -23.29 10.88 7.58
CA ASP A 30 -22.35 11.98 7.84
C ASP A 30 -21.31 11.59 8.89
N MET A 31 -20.22 10.97 8.42
CA MET A 31 -19.12 10.54 9.28
C MET A 31 -18.29 11.72 9.82
N HIS A 32 -18.21 12.83 9.09
CA HIS A 32 -17.41 13.98 9.54
C HIS A 32 -18.12 14.67 10.70
N GLY A 33 -19.42 14.95 10.54
CA GLY A 33 -20.27 15.45 11.63
C GLY A 33 -20.30 14.50 12.83
N PHE A 34 -20.32 13.19 12.60
CA PHE A 34 -20.22 12.20 13.68
C PHE A 34 -18.91 12.31 14.49
N ILE A 35 -17.76 12.47 13.83
CA ILE A 35 -16.47 12.61 14.53
C ILE A 35 -16.44 13.92 15.33
N ILE A 36 -16.97 15.01 14.77
CA ILE A 36 -17.09 16.30 15.47
C ILE A 36 -17.95 16.14 16.73
N ALA A 37 -19.10 15.49 16.61
CA ALA A 37 -19.98 15.22 17.74
C ALA A 37 -19.26 14.37 18.80
N ALA A 38 -18.54 13.31 18.40
CA ALA A 38 -17.79 12.45 19.31
C ALA A 38 -16.68 13.18 20.08
N VAL A 39 -15.97 14.11 19.43
CA VAL A 39 -14.96 14.96 20.08
C VAL A 39 -15.62 15.99 21.00
N SER A 40 -16.75 16.55 20.59
CA SER A 40 -17.47 17.56 21.38
C SER A 40 -18.12 16.95 22.63
N SER A 41 -18.60 15.71 22.54
CA SER A 41 -19.24 14.97 23.63
C SER A 41 -18.26 14.12 24.44
N TRP A 42 -16.96 14.36 24.34
CA TRP A 42 -15.91 13.51 24.93
C TRP A 42 -16.08 13.29 26.45
N ASN A 43 -16.54 14.32 27.17
CA ASN A 43 -16.75 14.30 28.62
C ASN A 43 -18.22 14.48 29.04
N ALA A 44 -19.18 14.47 28.12
CA ALA A 44 -20.60 14.62 28.44
C ALA A 44 -21.14 13.36 29.16
N ASP A 45 -22.00 13.52 30.18
CA ASP A 45 -22.29 12.45 31.14
C ASP A 45 -23.22 11.30 30.67
N SER A 46 -23.11 10.18 31.40
CA SER A 46 -23.77 8.87 31.43
C SER A 46 -23.68 7.90 30.24
N ASP A 47 -23.70 8.35 28.99
CA ASP A 47 -23.60 7.46 27.80
C ASP A 47 -22.31 7.66 26.98
N ALA A 48 -21.38 8.49 27.45
CA ALA A 48 -20.10 8.74 26.78
C ALA A 48 -19.03 7.70 27.14
N TYR A 49 -17.95 7.73 26.36
CA TYR A 49 -16.80 6.83 26.44
C TYR A 49 -16.30 6.62 27.88
N THR A 50 -16.14 5.36 28.26
CA THR A 50 -15.40 4.98 29.47
C THR A 50 -13.93 5.41 29.37
N GLU A 51 -13.23 5.58 30.50
CA GLU A 51 -11.81 5.99 30.49
C GLU A 51 -10.91 4.99 29.73
N HIS A 52 -11.26 3.71 29.74
CA HIS A 52 -10.56 2.70 28.93
C HIS A 52 -10.79 2.93 27.42
N GLU A 53 -12.04 3.21 27.01
CA GLU A 53 -12.33 3.52 25.60
C GLU A 53 -11.66 4.80 25.15
N LYS A 54 -11.68 5.86 25.97
CA LYS A 54 -10.94 7.10 25.71
C LYS A 54 -9.46 6.80 25.46
N ARG A 55 -8.84 6.00 26.33
CA ARG A 55 -7.44 5.60 26.17
C ARG A 55 -7.20 4.81 24.89
N SER A 56 -8.07 3.84 24.58
CA SER A 56 -7.99 3.07 23.33
C SER A 56 -8.16 3.94 22.08
N ILE A 57 -9.00 4.97 22.14
CA ILE A 57 -9.18 5.94 21.05
C ILE A 57 -7.90 6.77 20.89
N ILE A 58 -7.31 7.27 21.97
CA ILE A 58 -6.03 8.00 21.94
C ILE A 58 -4.93 7.12 21.35
N ASP A 59 -4.85 5.84 21.75
CA ASP A 59 -3.86 4.88 21.24
C ASP A 59 -3.99 4.63 19.73
N SER A 60 -5.21 4.77 19.18
CA SER A 60 -5.46 4.61 17.74
C SER A 60 -5.00 5.80 16.90
N LEU A 61 -4.78 6.96 17.51
CA LEU A 61 -4.33 8.16 16.79
C LEU A 61 -2.88 8.02 16.31
N PRO A 62 -2.48 8.76 15.26
CA PRO A 62 -1.08 8.88 14.86
C PRO A 62 -0.20 9.33 16.05
N PRO A 63 1.05 8.83 16.18
CA PRO A 63 1.90 9.10 17.35
C PRO A 63 2.02 10.58 17.74
N ARG A 64 2.06 11.47 16.74
CA ARG A 64 2.14 12.93 16.94
C ARG A 64 0.93 13.55 17.67
N TYR A 65 -0.21 12.87 17.72
CA TYR A 65 -1.43 13.33 18.37
C TYR A 65 -1.76 12.55 19.64
N ARG A 66 -0.93 11.59 20.06
CA ARG A 66 -1.17 10.81 21.29
C ARG A 66 -0.77 11.63 22.51
N LYS A 67 -1.73 12.33 23.11
CA LYS A 67 -1.54 13.09 24.35
C LYS A 67 -2.49 12.56 25.42
N TYR A 68 -1.95 12.31 26.61
CA TYR A 68 -2.69 11.79 27.76
C TYR A 68 -2.77 12.87 28.84
N GLU A 69 -3.42 13.98 28.51
CA GLU A 69 -3.68 15.08 29.45
C GLU A 69 -4.92 14.75 30.28
N LEU A 70 -4.92 15.15 31.55
CA LEU A 70 -6.07 15.01 32.45
C LEU A 70 -6.71 16.39 32.64
N ASP A 71 -8.04 16.42 32.68
CA ASP A 71 -8.82 17.61 33.03
C ASP A 71 -8.80 17.86 34.55
N ALA A 72 -9.39 18.97 35.01
CA ALA A 72 -9.43 19.34 36.43
C ALA A 72 -10.13 18.29 37.31
N GLU A 73 -11.04 17.52 36.72
CA GLU A 73 -11.79 16.43 37.33
C GLU A 73 -11.04 15.08 37.28
N GLY A 74 -9.81 15.06 36.76
CA GLY A 74 -8.98 13.86 36.64
C GLY A 74 -9.38 12.90 35.52
N ARG A 75 -10.23 13.32 34.59
CA ARG A 75 -10.67 12.54 33.40
C ARG A 75 -9.71 12.76 32.24
N LEU A 76 -9.53 11.76 31.36
CA LEU A 76 -8.72 11.93 30.14
C LEU A 76 -9.35 12.95 29.20
N LYS A 77 -8.59 13.97 28.84
CA LYS A 77 -8.96 14.99 27.87
C LYS A 77 -8.82 14.48 26.44
N CYS A 78 -9.71 14.92 25.53
CA CYS A 78 -9.55 14.64 24.10
C CYS A 78 -8.28 15.34 23.57
N PRO A 79 -7.34 14.64 22.93
CA PRO A 79 -6.14 15.27 22.38
C PRO A 79 -6.40 16.10 21.11
N LEU A 80 -7.60 15.98 20.53
CA LEU A 80 -8.03 16.71 19.34
C LEU A 80 -9.03 17.80 19.74
N SER A 81 -8.90 18.99 19.16
CA SER A 81 -9.92 20.04 19.29
C SER A 81 -10.99 19.90 18.21
N VAL A 82 -12.16 20.45 18.46
CA VAL A 82 -13.26 20.48 17.48
C VAL A 82 -12.87 21.25 16.22
N GLU A 83 -12.25 22.42 16.35
CA GLU A 83 -11.73 23.24 15.24
C GLU A 83 -10.74 22.45 14.36
N PHE A 84 -9.84 21.68 14.99
CA PHE A 84 -8.90 20.85 14.24
C PHE A 84 -9.62 19.83 13.36
N VAL A 85 -10.64 19.15 13.89
CA VAL A 85 -11.42 18.17 13.11
C VAL A 85 -12.26 18.84 12.03
N LEU A 86 -12.82 20.02 12.30
CA LEU A 86 -13.64 20.79 11.36
C LEU A 86 -12.85 21.20 10.12
N ASP A 87 -11.62 21.67 10.30
CA ASP A 87 -10.85 22.30 9.22
C ASP A 87 -9.80 21.40 8.58
N ASP A 88 -9.39 20.31 9.24
CA ASP A 88 -8.29 19.49 8.74
C ASP A 88 -8.64 18.80 7.40
N PRO A 89 -7.87 19.08 6.32
CA PRO A 89 -8.13 18.54 5.01
C PRO A 89 -7.84 17.03 4.94
N TYR A 90 -6.95 16.51 5.78
CA TYR A 90 -6.61 15.09 5.79
C TYR A 90 -7.74 14.24 6.39
N ILE A 91 -8.43 14.72 7.44
CA ILE A 91 -9.60 14.06 8.01
C ILE A 91 -10.73 14.01 6.98
N LYS A 92 -11.04 15.13 6.31
CA LYS A 92 -12.06 15.17 5.26
C LYS A 92 -11.72 14.18 4.13
N ALA A 93 -10.49 14.23 3.62
CA ALA A 93 -10.03 13.30 2.59
C ALA A 93 -10.07 11.83 3.06
N ALA A 94 -9.70 11.55 4.31
CA ALA A 94 -9.72 10.22 4.90
C ALA A 94 -11.14 9.67 5.02
N VAL A 95 -12.13 10.50 5.39
CA VAL A 95 -13.55 10.12 5.42
C VAL A 95 -14.04 9.74 4.02
N HIS A 96 -13.74 10.57 3.00
CA HIS A 96 -14.10 10.25 1.62
C HIS A 96 -13.44 8.97 1.12
N LYS A 97 -12.14 8.81 1.39
CA LYS A 97 -11.39 7.59 1.05
C LYS A 97 -12.00 6.38 1.73
N PHE A 98 -12.27 6.45 3.04
CA PHE A 98 -12.87 5.36 3.79
C PHE A 98 -14.21 4.94 3.20
N LYS A 99 -15.11 5.89 2.91
CA LYS A 99 -16.41 5.59 2.29
C LYS A 99 -16.27 4.90 0.94
N ARG A 100 -15.34 5.37 0.11
CA ARG A 100 -15.02 4.75 -1.18
C ARG A 100 -14.51 3.32 -0.99
N ASP A 101 -13.51 3.13 -0.12
CA ASP A 101 -12.93 1.82 0.17
C ASP A 101 -13.98 0.83 0.72
N VAL A 102 -14.96 1.31 1.51
CA VAL A 102 -16.12 0.49 1.94
C VAL A 102 -17.02 0.16 0.75
N SER A 103 -17.36 1.12 -0.10
CA SER A 103 -18.21 0.90 -1.28
C SER A 103 -17.59 -0.07 -2.30
N GLU A 104 -16.26 -0.06 -2.42
CA GLU A 104 -15.48 -0.97 -3.28
C GLU A 104 -15.31 -2.36 -2.64
N GLY A 105 -15.76 -2.56 -1.40
CA GLY A 105 -15.65 -3.84 -0.70
C GLY A 105 -14.24 -4.16 -0.21
N CYS A 106 -13.35 -3.18 -0.08
CA CYS A 106 -11.97 -3.39 0.38
C CYS A 106 -11.88 -3.95 1.82
N TYR A 107 -12.95 -3.80 2.60
CA TYR A 107 -13.05 -4.34 3.96
C TYR A 107 -13.74 -5.70 4.03
N GLU A 108 -14.20 -6.26 2.90
CA GLU A 108 -14.77 -7.59 2.86
C GLU A 108 -13.69 -8.67 3.01
N ARG A 109 -14.04 -9.78 3.67
CA ARG A 109 -13.07 -10.86 3.97
C ARG A 109 -12.44 -11.46 2.71
N SER A 110 -13.22 -11.59 1.63
CA SER A 110 -12.73 -12.08 0.33
C SER A 110 -11.60 -11.20 -0.19
N TRP A 111 -11.84 -9.89 -0.24
CA TRP A 111 -10.86 -8.90 -0.68
C TRP A 111 -9.62 -8.88 0.22
N GLN A 112 -9.80 -8.84 1.55
CA GLN A 112 -8.68 -8.84 2.50
C GLN A 112 -7.82 -10.11 2.40
N ASN A 113 -8.45 -11.26 2.13
CA ASN A 113 -7.73 -12.51 1.93
C ASN A 113 -6.92 -12.49 0.62
N GLN A 114 -7.51 -11.97 -0.46
CA GLN A 114 -6.80 -11.78 -1.73
C GLN A 114 -5.62 -10.81 -1.57
N ALA A 115 -5.82 -9.67 -0.91
CA ALA A 115 -4.78 -8.69 -0.65
C ALA A 115 -3.63 -9.29 0.17
N ARG A 116 -3.94 -10.07 1.22
CA ARG A 116 -2.93 -10.77 2.03
C ARG A 116 -2.14 -11.79 1.21
N LYS A 117 -2.83 -12.58 0.39
CA LYS A 117 -2.21 -13.56 -0.51
C LYS A 117 -1.27 -12.86 -1.51
N ALA A 118 -1.74 -11.77 -2.14
CA ALA A 118 -0.93 -11.00 -3.08
C ALA A 118 0.31 -10.37 -2.41
N MET A 119 0.21 -9.88 -1.17
CA MET A 119 1.37 -9.41 -0.41
C MET A 119 2.38 -10.54 -0.13
N GLN A 120 1.90 -11.73 0.23
CA GLN A 120 2.76 -12.88 0.48
C GLN A 120 3.46 -13.34 -0.81
N GLU A 121 2.75 -13.42 -1.93
CA GLU A 121 3.33 -13.78 -3.22
C GLU A 121 4.39 -12.79 -3.69
N ARG A 122 4.17 -11.48 -3.48
CA ARG A 122 5.20 -10.45 -3.74
C ARG A 122 6.41 -10.62 -2.85
N ARG A 123 6.21 -10.93 -1.57
CA ARG A 123 7.31 -11.19 -0.63
C ARG A 123 8.11 -12.44 -1.02
N ASP A 124 7.43 -13.47 -1.53
CA ASP A 124 8.05 -14.72 -1.98
C ASP A 124 8.66 -14.60 -3.38
N GLY A 125 8.65 -13.40 -3.99
CA GLY A 125 9.19 -13.16 -5.33
C GLY A 125 8.38 -13.80 -6.45
N LYS A 126 7.17 -14.30 -6.20
CA LYS A 126 6.29 -14.93 -7.21
C LYS A 126 5.61 -13.93 -8.14
N PHE A 127 5.62 -12.66 -7.78
CA PHE A 127 5.08 -11.60 -8.62
C PHE A 127 6.00 -11.30 -9.81
N ASP A 128 7.32 -11.44 -9.67
CA ASP A 128 8.29 -11.25 -10.77
C ASP A 128 8.13 -12.29 -11.90
N PRO A 129 7.99 -13.60 -11.62
CA PRO A 129 7.70 -14.61 -12.65
C PRO A 129 6.40 -14.36 -13.41
N TYR A 130 5.32 -13.99 -12.71
CA TYR A 130 4.03 -13.70 -13.35
C TYR A 130 4.12 -12.44 -14.24
N LEU A 131 4.84 -11.41 -13.79
CA LEU A 131 5.05 -10.21 -14.59
C LEU A 131 5.93 -10.51 -15.82
N GLN A 132 6.96 -11.34 -15.65
CA GLN A 132 7.82 -11.80 -16.74
C GLN A 132 7.02 -12.61 -17.78
N GLU A 133 6.24 -13.59 -17.34
CA GLU A 133 5.38 -14.41 -18.20
C GLU A 133 4.37 -13.54 -18.96
N GLN A 134 3.70 -12.59 -18.29
CA GLN A 134 2.79 -11.65 -18.95
C GLN A 134 3.49 -10.73 -19.96
N THR A 135 4.72 -10.29 -19.68
CA THR A 135 5.50 -9.52 -20.66
C THR A 135 5.94 -10.37 -21.85
N GLU A 136 6.30 -11.63 -21.63
CA GLU A 136 6.64 -12.57 -22.70
C GLU A 136 5.40 -12.93 -23.55
N GLU A 137 4.22 -13.05 -22.95
CA GLU A 137 2.97 -13.34 -23.67
C GLU A 137 2.47 -12.12 -24.47
N THR A 138 2.68 -10.91 -23.95
CA THR A 138 2.23 -9.66 -24.60
C THR A 138 3.21 -9.15 -25.66
N PHE A 139 4.51 -9.38 -25.49
CA PHE A 139 5.57 -8.84 -26.37
C PHE A 139 6.50 -9.89 -27.00
N GLY A 140 6.43 -11.15 -26.57
CA GLY A 140 7.28 -12.24 -27.10
C GLY A 140 6.83 -12.80 -28.45
N GLU A 141 5.71 -12.34 -29.01
CA GLU A 141 5.26 -12.74 -30.35
C GLU A 141 5.98 -11.97 -31.49
N SER A 142 7.21 -11.51 -31.25
CA SER A 142 8.04 -10.90 -32.29
C SER A 142 9.27 -11.77 -32.60
N ALA A 143 9.26 -12.30 -33.83
CA ALA A 143 10.40 -12.85 -34.58
C ALA A 143 10.78 -14.35 -34.41
N SER A 144 9.86 -15.29 -34.62
CA SER A 144 10.28 -16.63 -35.10
C SER A 144 9.57 -17.20 -36.33
N ASN A 145 8.68 -16.43 -36.98
CA ASN A 145 8.07 -16.84 -38.24
C ASN A 145 8.56 -16.01 -39.44
N CYS A 146 9.88 -16.00 -39.66
CA CYS A 146 10.50 -15.56 -40.91
C CYS A 146 11.47 -16.63 -41.41
N GLN A 147 10.94 -17.79 -41.82
CA GLN A 147 11.61 -18.62 -42.82
C GLN A 147 11.09 -18.21 -44.19
N GLY A 148 11.97 -17.70 -45.06
CA GLY A 148 11.62 -17.40 -46.44
C GLY A 148 12.62 -16.49 -47.14
N GLU A 149 13.63 -17.13 -47.71
CA GLU A 149 14.36 -16.72 -48.93
C GLU A 149 15.30 -15.50 -48.89
N THR A 150 16.56 -15.83 -49.19
CA THR A 150 17.65 -14.95 -49.61
C THR A 150 17.30 -14.20 -50.89
N VAL A 151 17.58 -12.89 -50.99
CA VAL A 151 18.38 -12.21 -52.05
C VAL A 151 18.60 -10.76 -51.59
N ASP A 152 19.81 -10.28 -51.87
CA ASP A 152 20.44 -8.98 -51.66
C ASP A 152 19.56 -7.73 -51.87
N GLU A 153 19.64 -6.74 -50.97
CA GLU A 153 19.98 -5.34 -51.32
C GLU A 153 20.12 -4.44 -50.07
N ASP A 154 21.07 -3.52 -50.19
CA ASP A 154 21.61 -2.61 -49.19
C ASP A 154 20.61 -1.49 -48.83
N VAL A 155 19.97 -1.55 -47.65
CA VAL A 155 19.33 -0.39 -47.02
C VAL A 155 19.55 -0.45 -45.51
N CYS A 156 20.58 0.22 -45.04
CA CYS A 156 20.79 0.49 -43.61
C CYS A 156 19.76 1.54 -43.15
N ALA A 157 18.57 1.09 -42.75
CA ALA A 157 17.59 1.95 -42.10
C ALA A 157 18.09 2.32 -40.70
N GLN A 158 18.63 3.53 -40.55
CA GLN A 158 18.83 4.15 -39.26
C GLN A 158 17.49 4.26 -38.54
N VAL A 159 17.26 3.35 -37.61
CA VAL A 159 16.21 3.50 -36.60
C VAL A 159 16.77 4.45 -35.55
N ASP A 160 16.53 5.75 -35.74
CA ASP A 160 16.84 6.76 -34.73
C ASP A 160 15.96 6.47 -33.50
N SER A 161 16.56 5.82 -32.51
CA SER A 161 15.97 5.61 -31.20
C SER A 161 15.88 6.97 -30.49
N SER A 162 14.75 7.64 -30.68
CA SER A 162 14.38 8.87 -29.96
C SER A 162 14.04 8.53 -28.51
N ASP A 163 15.05 8.23 -27.71
CA ASP A 163 14.92 8.17 -26.26
C ASP A 163 14.90 9.62 -25.72
N GLY A 164 13.75 10.02 -25.20
CA GLY A 164 13.46 11.39 -24.77
C GLY A 164 14.39 11.84 -23.64
N GLU A 165 15.27 12.79 -23.96
CA GLU A 165 16.15 13.50 -23.06
C GLU A 165 15.35 14.29 -22.00
N TRP A 166 15.11 13.70 -20.84
CA TRP A 166 14.58 14.41 -19.68
C TRP A 166 15.66 15.31 -19.05
N GLY A 167 15.74 16.54 -19.58
CA GLY A 167 15.96 17.76 -18.80
C GLY A 167 17.25 17.92 -18.02
N LYS A 168 18.39 18.15 -18.69
CA LYS A 168 19.53 18.84 -18.06
C LYS A 168 19.43 20.36 -18.28
N ARG A 169 18.75 21.04 -17.35
CA ARG A 169 18.88 22.50 -17.22
C ARG A 169 20.31 22.83 -16.77
N ARG A 170 21.01 23.59 -17.61
CA ARG A 170 22.31 24.21 -17.30
C ARG A 170 22.11 25.24 -16.18
N SER A 171 22.74 25.02 -15.03
CA SER A 171 23.15 26.09 -14.13
C SER A 171 24.65 25.99 -13.92
N ALA A 172 25.35 26.95 -14.50
CA ALA A 172 26.78 27.13 -14.31
C ALA A 172 27.05 27.55 -12.87
N ASN A 173 27.90 26.82 -12.15
CA ASN A 173 28.88 27.47 -11.30
C ASN A 173 30.15 26.61 -11.21
N ARG A 174 31.20 27.13 -11.82
CA ARG A 174 32.57 26.61 -11.79
C ARG A 174 33.13 26.86 -10.38
N ARG A 175 33.72 25.82 -9.76
CA ARG A 175 34.91 25.97 -8.94
C ARG A 175 35.66 24.64 -8.91
N ASP A 176 36.82 24.66 -9.56
CA ASP A 176 37.85 23.63 -9.53
C ASP A 176 38.38 23.40 -8.10
N THR A 177 38.58 22.14 -7.73
CA THR A 177 39.77 21.67 -7.00
C THR A 177 39.94 20.16 -7.17
N GLU A 178 40.98 19.84 -7.93
CA GLU A 178 41.86 18.67 -8.04
C GLU A 178 41.81 17.47 -7.03
N LYS A 179 42.14 16.30 -7.62
CA LYS A 179 42.79 15.07 -7.11
C LYS A 179 41.96 13.94 -6.50
N GLY A 180 42.07 12.77 -7.14
CA GLY A 180 41.84 11.46 -6.50
C GLY A 180 41.42 10.33 -7.46
N LYS A 181 42.34 9.85 -8.31
CA LYS A 181 42.21 8.55 -9.01
C LYS A 181 42.09 7.41 -7.99
N THR A 182 41.10 6.52 -8.16
CA THR A 182 41.26 5.05 -8.13
C THR A 182 39.93 4.35 -8.39
N THR A 183 39.84 3.63 -9.51
CA THR A 183 38.80 2.68 -9.87
C THR A 183 39.08 1.33 -9.16
N PRO A 184 38.10 0.64 -8.55
CA PRO A 184 38.23 -0.78 -8.30
C PRO A 184 37.64 -1.57 -9.48
N GLN A 185 38.54 -2.29 -10.13
CA GLN A 185 38.32 -3.22 -11.22
C GLN A 185 37.53 -4.45 -10.73
N THR A 186 36.38 -4.71 -11.35
CA THR A 186 35.56 -5.91 -11.19
C THR A 186 36.37 -7.16 -11.53
N ARG A 187 36.61 -8.04 -10.54
CA ARG A 187 37.21 -9.36 -10.77
C ARG A 187 36.13 -10.36 -11.16
N MET A 188 36.13 -10.74 -12.44
CA MET A 188 35.43 -11.91 -12.99
C MET A 188 35.96 -13.19 -12.31
N ALA A 189 35.09 -13.97 -11.69
CA ALA A 189 35.40 -15.29 -11.18
C ALA A 189 35.35 -16.31 -12.34
N GLN A 190 36.52 -16.78 -12.78
CA GLN A 190 36.62 -17.87 -13.74
C GLN A 190 36.20 -19.21 -13.10
N ARG A 191 35.13 -19.81 -13.62
CA ARG A 191 34.75 -21.21 -13.42
C ARG A 191 35.88 -22.10 -13.95
N ARG A 192 36.54 -22.85 -13.07
CA ARG A 192 37.41 -23.96 -13.48
C ARG A 192 36.53 -25.15 -13.86
N GLN A 193 36.43 -25.40 -15.16
CA GLN A 193 36.07 -26.72 -15.69
C GLN A 193 37.13 -27.73 -15.23
N LYS A 194 36.69 -28.81 -14.57
CA LYS A 194 37.51 -30.02 -14.41
C LYS A 194 37.02 -31.04 -15.42
N SER A 195 37.89 -31.35 -16.36
CA SER A 195 37.77 -32.41 -17.36
C SER A 195 37.77 -33.79 -16.71
N LEU A 196 36.90 -34.66 -17.20
CA LEU A 196 36.92 -36.11 -16.98
C LEU A 196 38.16 -36.74 -17.66
N PRO A 197 38.71 -37.83 -17.12
CA PRO A 197 39.30 -38.87 -17.94
C PRO A 197 38.38 -40.10 -17.94
N GLY A 198 38.10 -40.59 -19.14
CA GLY A 198 37.36 -41.82 -19.36
C GLY A 198 38.24 -43.08 -19.34
N TRP A 199 37.50 -44.19 -19.24
CA TRP A 199 37.81 -45.58 -19.64
C TRP A 199 38.53 -46.46 -18.62
N ARG A 200 37.89 -47.57 -18.20
CA ARG A 200 37.93 -48.87 -18.90
C ARG A 200 36.85 -49.84 -18.39
N ARG A 201 36.41 -50.69 -19.31
CA ARG A 201 35.58 -51.90 -19.10
C ARG A 201 36.36 -52.96 -18.31
N CYS A 202 35.68 -53.67 -17.42
CA CYS A 202 35.42 -55.11 -17.47
C CYS A 202 34.28 -55.40 -16.48
#